data_AF-A0A5J5SC53-F1
#
_entry.id   AF-A0A5J5SC53-F1
#
_cell.length_a   1.000
_cell.length_b   1.000
_cell.length_c   1.000
_cell.angle_alpha   90.00
_cell.angle_beta   90.00
_cell.angle_gamma   90.00
#
_symmetry.space_group_name_H-M   'P 1'
#
loop_
_entity.id
_entity.type
_entity.pdbx_description
1 polymer ?
#
loop_
_entity_poly.entity_id
_entity_poly.type
_entity_poly.pdbx_seq_one_letter_code
_entity_poly.pdbx_strand_id
1 'polypeptide(L)'
;MPIGVPKVPFRNSGEEDAVWVDVDSEISNQLIGLMVYLSIENDTKDLYLFINSPGGWVIPRVAIYDTMQFVQPDVHTICIGLAASMGSFLLAGREIFSYGLHLPPGPEIKPNPPF
;
A
#
# COMPACT_ATOMS: atom_id res chain seq x y z
N MET A 1 22.51 -19.52 0.49
CA MET A 1 22.85 -18.33 -0.32
C MET A 1 23.16 -18.77 -1.75
N PRO A 2 22.90 -17.96 -2.80
CA PRO A 2 22.12 -16.72 -2.79
C PRO A 2 21.11 -16.62 -3.96
N ILE A 3 19.98 -15.96 -3.74
CA ILE A 3 19.57 -14.85 -4.60
C ILE A 3 18.70 -13.95 -3.72
N GLY A 4 19.19 -12.72 -3.53
CA GLY A 4 18.64 -11.78 -2.59
C GLY A 4 17.22 -11.40 -2.98
N VAL A 5 16.33 -11.42 -2.00
CA VAL A 5 15.10 -10.64 -2.08
C VAL A 5 15.52 -9.22 -2.43
N PRO A 6 15.03 -8.64 -3.54
CA PRO A 6 15.38 -7.28 -3.90
C PRO A 6 14.89 -6.36 -2.79
N LYS A 7 15.82 -5.91 -1.95
CA LYS A 7 15.58 -4.83 -0.98
C LYS A 7 15.71 -3.55 -1.78
N VAL A 8 14.60 -2.86 -2.01
CA VAL A 8 14.63 -1.47 -2.50
C VAL A 8 15.02 -0.60 -1.30
N PRO A 9 16.24 -0.05 -1.24
CA PRO A 9 16.67 0.74 -0.09
C PRO A 9 16.19 2.18 -0.29
N PHE A 10 15.21 2.62 0.49
CA PHE A 10 15.01 4.04 0.72
C PHE A 10 15.92 4.46 1.88
N ARG A 11 17.02 5.16 1.56
CA ARG A 11 17.97 5.70 2.54
C ARG A 11 17.60 7.15 2.83
N ASN A 12 17.20 7.45 4.07
CA ASN A 12 17.30 8.81 4.57
C ASN A 12 18.80 9.14 4.77
N SER A 13 19.18 10.39 4.49
CA SER A 13 20.56 10.85 4.55
C SER A 13 21.08 10.82 6.00
N GLY A 14 21.80 9.75 6.38
CA GLY A 14 22.49 9.65 7.68
C GLY A 14 22.44 8.30 8.40
N GLU A 15 21.61 7.34 7.97
CA GLU A 15 21.43 6.06 8.68
C GLU A 15 21.92 4.84 7.87
N GLU A 16 22.58 3.90 8.56
CA GLU A 16 23.26 2.73 7.96
C GLU A 16 22.32 1.54 7.67
N ASP A 17 21.12 1.53 8.26
CA ASP A 17 20.09 0.50 8.08
C ASP A 17 18.78 1.10 7.55
N ALA A 18 17.97 0.27 6.88
CA ALA A 18 16.60 0.65 6.52
C ALA A 18 15.78 0.78 7.82
N VAL A 19 15.63 2.02 8.29
CA VAL A 19 14.86 2.33 9.49
C VAL A 19 13.38 2.29 9.16
N TRP A 20 12.64 1.52 9.95
CA TRP A 20 11.18 1.48 9.90
C TRP A 20 10.64 2.77 10.49
N VAL A 21 10.09 3.62 9.64
CA VAL A 21 9.43 4.83 10.11
C VAL A 21 7.99 4.48 10.45
N ASP A 22 7.61 4.70 11.71
CA ASP A 22 6.22 4.55 12.12
C ASP A 22 5.34 5.57 11.40
N VAL A 23 4.15 5.15 10.99
CA VAL A 23 3.17 6.06 10.40
C VAL A 23 2.52 6.83 11.53
N ASP A 24 3.06 8.02 11.81
CA ASP A 24 2.47 9.00 12.69
C ASP A 24 1.52 9.95 11.93
N SER A 25 0.93 10.91 12.64
CA SER A 25 0.00 11.87 12.07
C SER A 25 0.64 12.77 11.01
N GLU A 26 1.92 13.10 11.15
CA GLU A 26 2.61 13.99 10.21
C GLU A 26 2.86 13.28 8.88
N ILE A 27 3.44 12.09 8.93
CA ILE A 27 3.72 11.26 7.76
C ILE A 27 2.41 10.88 7.05
N SER A 28 1.39 10.53 7.84
CA SER A 28 0.06 10.25 7.30
C SER A 28 -0.51 11.44 6.54
N ASN A 29 -0.40 12.65 7.10
CA ASN A 29 -0.92 13.86 6.46
C ASN A 29 -0.16 14.17 5.16
N GLN A 30 1.16 13.97 5.14
CA GLN A 30 1.97 14.11 3.92
C GLN A 30 1.56 13.10 2.84
N LEU A 31 1.34 11.83 3.21
CA LEU A 31 0.92 10.78 2.28
C LEU A 31 -0.48 11.07 1.69
N ILE A 32 -1.42 11.50 2.54
CA ILE A 32 -2.77 11.93 2.12
C ILE A 32 -2.67 13.10 1.13
N GLY A 33 -1.87 14.11 1.46
CA GLY A 33 -1.65 15.26 0.58
C GLY A 33 -1.09 14.85 -0.79
N LEU A 34 -0.15 13.91 -0.83
CA LEU A 34 0.40 13.40 -2.07
C LEU A 34 -0.63 12.64 -2.90
N MET A 35 -1.45 11.79 -2.28
CA MET A 35 -2.54 11.07 -2.99
C MET A 35 -3.54 12.04 -3.60
N VAL A 36 -3.96 13.06 -2.85
CA VAL A 36 -4.89 14.08 -3.34
C VAL A 36 -4.26 14.90 -4.46
N TYR A 37 -3.00 15.32 -4.29
CA TYR A 37 -2.27 16.08 -5.31
C TYR A 37 -2.17 15.29 -6.62
N LEU A 38 -1.74 14.02 -6.56
CA LEU A 38 -1.63 13.17 -7.74
C LEU A 38 -2.99 12.91 -8.38
N SER A 39 -4.05 12.79 -7.59
CA SER A 39 -5.43 12.67 -8.09
C SER A 39 -5.92 13.94 -8.81
N ILE A 40 -5.43 15.12 -8.42
CA ILE A 40 -5.77 16.38 -9.11
C ILE A 40 -4.97 16.51 -10.40
N GLU A 41 -3.69 16.12 -10.39
CA GLU A 41 -2.80 16.21 -11.55
C GLU A 41 -3.22 15.24 -12.66
N ASN A 42 -3.60 14.00 -12.29
CA ASN A 42 -4.07 13.01 -13.25
C ASN A 42 -4.96 11.96 -12.55
N ASP A 43 -6.26 12.04 -12.78
CA ASP A 43 -7.25 11.12 -12.22
C ASP A 43 -7.33 9.75 -12.92
N THR A 44 -6.69 9.59 -14.08
CA THR A 44 -6.66 8.33 -14.86
C THR A 44 -5.47 7.44 -14.56
N LYS A 45 -4.47 7.93 -13.82
CA LYS A 45 -3.26 7.18 -13.52
C LYS A 45 -3.35 6.52 -12.17
N ASP A 46 -3.25 5.20 -12.15
CA ASP A 46 -3.25 4.43 -10.92
C ASP A 46 -2.12 4.83 -9.97
N LEU A 47 -2.42 4.80 -8.69
CA LEU A 47 -1.49 5.08 -7.60
C LEU A 47 -0.95 3.75 -7.06
N TYR A 48 0.35 3.69 -6.79
CA TYR A 48 1.00 2.50 -6.24
C TYR A 48 1.52 2.81 -4.85
N LEU A 49 0.89 2.22 -3.84
CA LEU A 49 1.24 2.37 -2.44
C LEU A 49 2.04 1.15 -1.97
N PHE A 50 3.33 1.35 -1.74
CA PHE A 50 4.20 0.31 -1.20
C PHE A 50 4.14 0.29 0.32
N ILE A 51 3.76 -0.86 0.88
CA ILE A 51 3.57 -1.05 2.32
C ILE A 51 4.65 -1.99 2.83
N ASN A 52 5.46 -1.46 3.74
CA ASN A 52 6.39 -2.22 4.54
C ASN A 52 6.27 -1.70 5.98
N SER A 53 5.40 -2.30 6.78
CA SER A 53 5.16 -1.87 8.15
C SER A 53 4.69 -2.98 9.09
N PRO A 54 5.25 -3.05 10.32
CA PRO A 54 4.79 -3.95 11.36
C PRO A 54 3.43 -3.55 11.98
N GLY A 55 2.87 -2.39 11.62
CA GLY A 55 1.62 -1.87 12.17
C GLY A 55 1.80 -0.50 12.82
N GLY A 56 1.09 -0.26 13.92
CA GLY A 56 1.21 0.97 14.71
C GLY A 56 -0.12 1.71 14.87
N TRP A 57 -0.06 3.04 14.89
CA TRP A 57 -1.18 3.92 15.22
C TRP A 57 -2.38 3.75 14.28
N VAL A 58 -3.56 3.67 14.87
CA VAL A 58 -4.81 3.38 14.17
C VAL A 58 -5.32 4.62 13.43
N ILE A 59 -5.43 5.76 14.12
CA ILE A 59 -6.08 6.97 13.60
C ILE A 59 -5.45 7.49 12.30
N PRO A 60 -4.11 7.66 12.20
CA PRO A 60 -3.48 8.15 10.97
C PRO A 60 -3.72 7.19 9.80
N ARG A 61 -3.63 5.89 10.05
CA ARG A 61 -3.83 4.86 9.01
C ARG A 61 -5.28 4.75 8.54
N VAL A 62 -6.26 5.00 9.41
CA VAL A 62 -7.66 5.11 8.99
C VAL A 62 -7.84 6.33 8.08
N ALA A 63 -7.21 7.47 8.38
CA ALA A 63 -7.27 8.63 7.49
C ALA A 63 -6.66 8.35 6.10
N ILE A 64 -5.54 7.60 6.05
CA ILE A 64 -4.97 7.11 4.78
C ILE A 64 -5.96 6.20 4.05
N TYR A 65 -6.56 5.25 4.76
CA TYR A 65 -7.54 4.32 4.19
C TYR A 65 -8.75 5.04 3.60
N ASP A 66 -9.32 6.01 4.33
CA ASP A 66 -10.45 6.81 3.85
C ASP A 66 -10.05 7.65 2.63
N THR A 67 -8.84 8.20 2.63
CA THR A 67 -8.32 8.95 1.47
C THR A 67 -8.16 8.04 0.26
N MET A 68 -7.68 6.81 0.44
CA MET A 68 -7.60 5.83 -0.63
C MET A 68 -8.97 5.59 -1.25
N GLN A 69 -10.05 5.49 -0.46
CA GLN A 69 -11.41 5.34 -1.01
C GLN A 69 -11.95 6.62 -1.66
N PHE A 70 -11.53 7.79 -1.19
CA PHE A 70 -12.00 9.08 -1.66
C PHE A 70 -11.41 9.48 -3.02
N VAL A 71 -10.14 9.18 -3.28
CA VAL A 71 -9.48 9.56 -4.53
C VAL A 71 -10.02 8.75 -5.72
N GLN A 72 -10.14 9.42 -6.88
CA GLN A 72 -10.65 8.80 -8.11
C GLN A 72 -9.73 7.73 -8.70
N PRO A 73 -8.40 7.93 -8.79
CA PRO A 73 -7.50 6.88 -9.26
C PRO A 73 -7.59 5.61 -8.44
N ASP A 74 -7.40 4.46 -9.07
CA ASP A 74 -7.24 3.20 -8.35
C ASP A 74 -5.92 3.21 -7.57
N VAL A 75 -5.97 2.78 -6.30
CA VAL A 75 -4.79 2.68 -5.44
C VAL A 75 -4.43 1.23 -5.27
N HIS A 76 -3.37 0.81 -5.96
CA HIS A 76 -2.77 -0.52 -5.84
C HIS A 76 -1.88 -0.56 -4.63
N THR A 77 -2.14 -1.52 -3.74
CA THR A 77 -1.33 -1.71 -2.55
C THR A 77 -0.39 -2.88 -2.72
N ILE A 78 0.91 -2.62 -2.51
CA ILE A 78 1.95 -3.61 -2.72
C ILE A 78 2.70 -3.85 -1.42
N CYS A 79 2.63 -5.07 -0.90
CA CYS A 79 3.42 -5.47 0.25
C CYS A 79 4.86 -5.74 -0.17
N ILE A 80 5.81 -5.00 0.41
CA ILE A 80 7.25 -5.28 0.28
C ILE A 80 7.76 -5.63 1.66
N GLY A 81 8.06 -6.90 1.92
CA GLY A 81 8.59 -7.32 3.23
C GLY A 81 7.48 -7.71 4.21
N LEU A 82 7.13 -6.83 5.13
CA LEU A 82 6.16 -7.11 6.20
C LEU A 82 4.99 -6.14 6.15
N ALA A 83 3.75 -6.65 6.19
CA ALA A 83 2.55 -5.86 6.46
C ALA A 83 1.76 -6.54 7.58
N ALA A 84 1.87 -6.02 8.81
CA ALA A 84 1.19 -6.59 9.98
C ALA A 84 0.27 -5.56 10.64
N SER A 85 -0.78 -6.02 11.33
CA SER A 85 -1.75 -5.18 12.04
C SER A 85 -2.39 -4.11 11.13
N MET A 86 -2.33 -2.82 11.48
CA MET A 86 -2.84 -1.74 10.63
C MET A 86 -2.05 -1.59 9.31
N GLY A 87 -0.88 -2.23 9.18
CA GLY A 87 -0.18 -2.42 7.90
C GLY A 87 -0.91 -3.39 6.97
N SER A 88 -1.37 -4.53 7.50
CA SER A 88 -2.21 -5.46 6.75
C SER A 88 -3.61 -4.90 6.45
N PHE A 89 -4.14 -4.03 7.31
CA PHE A 89 -5.41 -3.35 7.07
C PHE A 89 -5.34 -2.44 5.83
N LEU A 90 -4.30 -1.59 5.75
CA LEU A 90 -4.09 -0.75 4.56
C LEU A 90 -3.83 -1.58 3.31
N LEU A 91 -3.05 -2.67 3.43
CA LEU A 91 -2.80 -3.59 2.33
C LEU A 91 -4.09 -4.27 1.83
N ALA A 92 -5.03 -4.57 2.71
CA ALA A 92 -6.31 -5.15 2.32
C ALA A 92 -7.32 -4.11 1.80
N GLY A 93 -6.93 -2.83 1.77
CA GLY A 93 -7.89 -1.76 1.67
C GLY A 93 -8.41 -1.46 0.26
N ARG A 94 -7.65 -1.80 -0.77
CA ARG A 94 -8.00 -1.68 -2.19
C ARG A 94 -7.41 -2.89 -2.96
N GLU A 95 -7.18 -2.77 -4.27
CA GLU A 95 -6.61 -3.85 -5.06
C GLU A 95 -5.22 -4.25 -4.53
N ILE A 96 -5.06 -5.55 -4.27
CA ILE A 96 -3.93 -6.11 -3.52
C ILE A 96 -2.98 -6.79 -4.50
N PHE A 97 -1.73 -6.36 -4.50
CA PHE A 97 -0.64 -7.02 -5.24
C PHE A 97 0.46 -7.44 -4.26
N SER A 98 0.44 -8.71 -3.85
CA SER A 98 1.45 -9.25 -2.93
C SER A 98 2.55 -10.00 -3.70
N TYR A 99 3.75 -9.44 -3.75
CA TYR A 99 4.93 -10.12 -4.34
C TYR A 99 5.59 -11.15 -3.39
N GLY A 100 5.00 -11.44 -2.23
CA GLY A 100 5.55 -12.34 -1.20
C GLY A 100 4.69 -13.56 -0.84
N LEU A 101 3.45 -13.64 -1.30
CA LEU A 101 2.58 -14.81 -1.19
C LEU A 101 1.77 -14.90 -2.48
N HIS A 102 2.07 -15.90 -3.30
CA HIS A 102 1.33 -16.17 -4.53
C HIS A 102 -0.14 -16.46 -4.18
N LEU A 103 -1.01 -15.47 -4.40
CA LEU A 103 -2.37 -15.75 -4.84
C LEU A 103 -2.63 -14.92 -6.10
N PRO A 104 -2.70 -15.57 -7.28
CA PRO A 104 -3.26 -14.94 -8.46
C PRO A 104 -4.75 -14.67 -8.21
N PRO A 105 -5.37 -13.74 -8.95
CA PRO A 105 -6.82 -13.59 -8.92
C PRO A 105 -7.46 -14.95 -9.22
N GLY A 106 -8.30 -15.43 -8.31
CA GLY A 106 -9.16 -16.57 -8.62
C GLY A 106 -10.03 -16.22 -9.84
N PRO A 107 -10.21 -17.13 -10.80
CA PRO A 107 -11.09 -16.86 -11.93
C PRO A 107 -12.50 -16.57 -11.42
N GLU A 108 -13.06 -15.45 -11.86
CA GLU A 108 -14.45 -15.07 -11.62
C GLU A 108 -15.37 -16.17 -12.20
N ILE A 109 -15.96 -16.99 -11.33
CA ILE A 109 -16.96 -17.99 -11.75
C ILE A 109 -18.25 -17.23 -12.06
N LYS A 110 -18.42 -16.83 -13.33
CA LYS A 110 -19.71 -16.33 -13.79
C LYS A 110 -20.74 -17.47 -13.66
N PRO A 111 -21.88 -17.26 -12.98
CA PRO A 111 -22.93 -18.27 -12.98
C PRO A 111 -23.40 -18.48 -14.42
N ASN A 112 -23.37 -19.73 -14.88
CA ASN A 112 -23.92 -20.08 -16.19
C ASN A 112 -25.39 -19.65 -16.25
N PRO A 113 -25.83 -18.97 -17.34
CA PRO A 113 -27.25 -18.75 -17.54
C PRO A 113 -27.95 -20.12 -17.63
N PRO A 114 -29.09 -20.32 -16.95
CA PRO A 114 -29.94 -21.46 -17.27
C PRO A 114 -30.39 -21.29 -18.72
N PHE A 115 -30.38 -22.40 -19.46
CA PHE A 115 -30.91 -22.50 -20.82
C PHE A 115 -32.18 -21.67 -21.06
#